data_AF-A0A2D4G8Z6-F1
#
_entry.id   AF-A0A2D4G8Z6-F1
#
_cell.length_a   1.000
_cell.length_b   1.000
_cell.length_c   1.000
_cell.angle_alpha   90.00
_cell.angle_beta   90.00
_cell.angle_gamma   90.00
#
_symmetry.space_group_name_H-M   'P 1'
#
loop_
_entity.id
_entity.type
_entity.pdbx_description
1 polymer ?
#
loop_
_entity_poly.entity_id
_entity_poly.type
_entity_poly.pdbx_seq_one_letter_code
_entity_poly.pdbx_strand_id
1 'polypeptide(L)'
;ESEEREQDPRVLTFPEYIASLSESGTKRMAAGVRMECQSRGHCPSSCPLCHVTSSPDAMAEPILLEVTKAAPIYELVINNQTQKLLQEATMSSLWCSGSGDVIEDWCRCDSSAFGADGLPAC
;
A
#
# COMPACT_ATOMS: atom_id res chain seq x y z
N GLU A 1 -27.53 15.73 33.12
CA GLU A 1 -26.25 15.23 33.66
C GLU A 1 -25.81 14.09 32.77
N SER A 2 -24.73 14.30 32.03
CA SER A 2 -24.17 13.32 31.13
C SER A 2 -23.25 12.42 31.94
N GLU A 3 -23.62 11.15 32.11
CA GLU A 3 -22.69 10.15 32.64
C GLU A 3 -21.54 9.98 31.65
N GLU A 4 -20.42 10.65 31.92
CA GLU A 4 -19.11 10.25 31.42
C GLU A 4 -18.90 8.81 31.90
N ARG A 5 -19.18 7.86 31.01
CA ARG A 5 -18.95 6.45 31.26
C ARG A 5 -17.44 6.23 31.22
N GLU A 6 -16.79 6.54 32.35
CA GLU A 6 -15.38 6.30 32.62
C GLU A 6 -15.14 4.79 32.47
N GLN A 7 -14.74 4.36 31.26
CA GLN A 7 -14.43 2.96 30.99
C GLN A 7 -13.19 2.57 31.80
N ASP A 8 -13.26 1.43 32.50
CA ASP A 8 -12.15 0.94 33.34
C ASP A 8 -10.86 0.87 32.51
N PRO A 9 -9.79 1.58 32.90
CA PRO A 9 -8.53 1.61 32.14
C PRO A 9 -7.90 0.24 31.91
N ARG A 10 -8.32 -0.80 32.67
CA ARG A 10 -7.89 -2.19 32.46
C ARG A 10 -8.42 -2.83 31.16
N VAL A 11 -9.34 -2.17 30.46
CA VAL A 11 -10.00 -2.68 29.24
C VAL A 11 -9.54 -1.95 27.98
N LEU A 12 -8.85 -0.81 28.12
CA LEU A 12 -8.43 0.02 26.99
C LEU A 12 -7.19 -0.55 26.28
N THR A 13 -7.15 -0.38 24.96
CA THR A 13 -5.90 -0.58 24.22
C THR A 13 -4.89 0.52 24.58
N PHE A 14 -3.60 0.25 24.40
CA PHE A 14 -2.57 1.26 24.71
C PHE A 14 -2.77 2.58 23.93
N PRO A 15 -3.04 2.59 22.61
CA PRO A 15 -3.33 3.82 21.86
C PRO A 15 -4.54 4.60 22.44
N GLU A 16 -5.59 3.89 22.80
CA GLU A 16 -6.82 4.47 23.36
C GLU A 16 -6.60 5.04 24.76
N TYR A 17 -5.79 4.37 25.59
CA TYR A 17 -5.37 4.88 26.89
C TYR A 17 -4.55 6.17 26.77
N ILE A 18 -3.60 6.24 25.84
CA ILE A 18 -2.81 7.46 25.61
C ILE A 18 -3.70 8.59 25.07
N ALA A 19 -4.64 8.29 24.17
CA ALA A 19 -5.62 9.25 23.67
C ALA A 19 -6.49 9.81 24.82
N SER A 20 -7.01 8.95 25.71
CA SER A 20 -7.83 9.39 26.86
C SER A 20 -7.04 10.22 27.87
N LEU A 21 -5.75 9.94 28.10
CA LEU A 21 -4.87 10.80 28.90
C LEU A 21 -4.66 12.18 28.27
N SER A 22 -4.66 12.26 26.93
CA SER A 22 -4.50 13.52 26.21
C SER A 22 -5.76 14.41 26.27
N GLU A 23 -6.93 13.79 26.41
CA GLU A 23 -8.24 14.44 26.49
C GLU A 23 -8.68 14.76 27.94
N SER A 24 -8.17 14.03 28.93
CA SER A 24 -8.52 14.17 30.35
C SER A 24 -7.65 15.17 31.13
N GLY A 25 -8.01 15.43 32.40
CA GLY A 25 -7.30 16.35 33.31
C GLY A 25 -5.85 15.95 33.66
N THR A 26 -5.41 14.75 33.26
CA THR A 26 -4.03 14.25 33.43
C THR A 26 -3.13 14.52 32.22
N LYS A 27 -3.54 15.40 31.31
CA LYS A 27 -2.83 15.81 30.07
C LYS A 27 -1.32 16.07 30.22
N ARG A 28 -0.85 16.47 31.40
CA ARG A 28 0.59 16.63 31.69
C ARG A 28 1.38 15.32 31.56
N MET A 29 0.77 14.17 31.81
CA MET A 29 1.42 12.86 31.68
C MET A 29 1.61 12.45 30.21
N ALA A 30 0.76 12.92 29.31
CA ALA A 30 0.86 12.69 27.86
C ALA A 30 1.48 13.87 27.10
N ALA A 31 2.05 14.85 27.82
CA ALA A 31 2.63 16.04 27.21
C ALA A 31 3.81 15.68 26.29
N GLY A 32 3.74 16.12 25.03
CA GLY A 32 4.77 15.85 24.03
C GLY A 32 4.55 14.59 23.20
N VAL A 33 3.58 13.74 23.55
CA VAL A 33 3.19 12.59 22.73
C VAL A 33 2.28 13.05 21.59
N ARG A 34 2.53 12.53 20.39
CA ARG A 34 1.69 12.73 19.20
C ARG A 34 1.38 11.37 18.58
N MET A 35 0.13 11.18 18.20
CA MET A 35 -0.33 9.98 17.50
C MET A 35 -0.71 10.36 16.07
N GLU A 36 -0.16 9.63 15.10
CA GLU A 36 -0.47 9.80 13.69
C GLU A 36 -1.04 8.49 13.16
N CYS A 37 -2.27 8.56 12.64
CA CYS A 37 -3.00 7.41 12.13
C CYS A 37 -3.11 7.51 10.61
N GLN A 38 -2.81 6.43 9.92
CA GLN A 38 -3.09 6.26 8.50
C GLN A 38 -3.97 5.02 8.32
N SER A 39 -5.19 5.21 7.84
CA SER A 39 -6.09 4.10 7.53
C SER A 39 -6.01 3.72 6.07
N ARG A 40 -6.04 2.41 5.82
CA ARG A 40 -6.22 1.82 4.49
C ARG A 40 -7.58 1.14 4.50
N GLY A 41 -8.57 1.80 3.93
CA GLY A 41 -9.96 1.38 3.95
C GLY A 41 -10.72 1.94 5.16
N HIS A 42 -12.00 1.63 5.22
CA HIS A 42 -12.89 2.08 6.28
C HIS A 42 -12.94 1.05 7.42
N CYS A 43 -12.96 1.52 8.68
CA CYS A 43 -13.15 0.63 9.82
C CYS A 43 -14.62 0.16 9.84
N PRO A 44 -14.91 -1.14 9.78
CA PRO A 44 -16.30 -1.61 9.85
C PRO A 44 -16.90 -1.32 11.22
N SER A 45 -18.20 -1.00 11.28
CA SER A 45 -18.90 -0.71 12.54
C SER A 45 -18.92 -1.89 13.53
N SER A 46 -18.63 -3.10 13.08
CA SER A 46 -18.46 -4.29 13.92
C SER A 46 -17.11 -4.36 14.67
N CYS A 47 -16.11 -3.55 14.30
CA CYS A 47 -14.78 -3.58 14.89
C CYS A 47 -14.56 -2.40 15.86
N PRO A 48 -14.47 -2.64 17.18
CA PRO A 48 -14.27 -1.56 18.14
C PRO A 48 -12.84 -1.00 18.15
N LEU A 49 -11.86 -1.70 17.57
CA LEU A 49 -10.45 -1.38 17.72
C LEU A 49 -9.94 -0.27 16.78
N CYS A 50 -10.59 -0.09 15.63
CA CYS A 50 -10.19 0.89 14.62
C CYS A 50 -11.16 2.06 14.49
N HIS A 51 -12.15 2.14 15.39
CA HIS A 51 -13.21 3.13 15.29
C HIS A 51 -12.63 4.53 15.54
N VAL A 52 -12.70 5.38 14.53
CA VAL A 52 -12.36 6.80 14.65
C VAL A 52 -13.66 7.58 14.66
N THR A 53 -13.82 8.51 15.60
CA THR A 53 -15.05 9.24 15.97
C THR A 53 -15.77 10.00 14.85
N SER A 54 -15.30 9.95 13.60
CA SER A 54 -15.85 10.69 12.46
C SER A 54 -16.20 9.83 11.24
N SER A 55 -16.28 8.51 11.38
CA SER A 55 -16.51 7.63 10.23
C SER A 55 -18.01 7.29 10.10
N PRO A 56 -18.69 7.67 9.00
CA PRO A 56 -20.13 7.40 8.82
C PRO A 56 -20.39 5.89 8.80
N ASP A 57 -21.54 5.48 9.32
CA ASP A 57 -22.03 4.09 9.46
C ASP A 57 -22.41 3.47 8.10
N ALA A 58 -21.49 3.54 7.14
CA ALA A 58 -21.58 2.93 5.83
C ALA A 58 -20.81 1.60 5.86
N MET A 59 -21.32 0.59 5.15
CA MET A 59 -20.59 -0.66 4.98
C MET A 59 -19.21 -0.37 4.35
N ALA A 60 -18.15 -0.79 5.03
CA ALA A 60 -16.78 -0.64 4.54
C ALA A 60 -16.60 -1.47 3.25
N GLU A 61 -16.42 -0.79 2.11
CA GLU A 61 -15.99 -1.48 0.89
C GLU A 61 -14.54 -1.98 1.08
N PRO A 62 -14.25 -3.27 0.84
CA PRO A 62 -12.92 -3.81 1.00
C PRO A 62 -11.98 -3.18 -0.02
N ILE A 63 -10.79 -2.78 0.43
CA ILE A 63 -9.75 -2.24 -0.45
C ILE A 63 -8.57 -3.21 -0.57
N LEU A 64 -7.79 -3.05 -1.64
CA LEU A 64 -6.54 -3.80 -1.79
C LEU A 64 -5.53 -3.36 -0.71
N LEU A 65 -5.20 -4.28 0.19
CA LEU A 65 -4.16 -4.08 1.20
C LEU A 65 -2.81 -4.59 0.70
N GLU A 66 -2.78 -5.83 0.21
CA GLU A 66 -1.55 -6.51 -0.18
C GLU A 66 -1.79 -7.39 -1.41
N VAL A 67 -0.77 -7.46 -2.28
CA VAL A 67 -0.72 -8.43 -3.37
C VAL A 67 0.16 -9.59 -2.91
N THR A 68 -0.46 -10.72 -2.56
CA THR A 68 0.26 -11.90 -2.03
C THR A 68 0.82 -12.82 -3.11
N LYS A 69 0.25 -12.76 -4.31
CA LYS A 69 0.69 -13.53 -5.47
C LYS A 69 0.39 -12.76 -6.75
N ALA A 70 1.35 -12.74 -7.65
CA ALA A 70 1.17 -12.26 -9.02
C ALA A 70 1.52 -13.40 -9.99
N ALA A 71 0.81 -13.44 -11.11
CA ALA A 71 1.14 -14.30 -12.25
C ALA A 71 1.20 -13.41 -13.50
N PRO A 72 2.19 -13.63 -14.38
CA PRO A 72 2.33 -12.83 -15.58
C PRO A 72 1.19 -13.10 -16.57
N ILE A 73 0.70 -12.04 -17.23
CA ILE A 73 -0.45 -12.13 -18.13
C ILE A 73 -0.18 -13.03 -19.34
N TYR A 74 1.07 -13.14 -19.78
CA TYR A 74 1.42 -14.01 -20.91
C TYR A 74 1.14 -15.50 -20.65
N GLU A 75 1.04 -15.95 -19.38
CA GLU A 75 0.62 -17.32 -19.06
C GLU A 75 -0.84 -17.61 -19.43
N LEU A 76 -1.67 -16.57 -19.62
CA LEU A 76 -3.07 -16.70 -20.05
C LEU A 76 -3.20 -16.81 -21.58
N VAL A 77 -2.13 -16.58 -22.33
CA VAL A 77 -2.14 -16.59 -23.80
C VAL A 77 -1.97 -18.02 -24.31
N ILE A 78 -3.01 -18.54 -24.99
CA ILE A 78 -3.03 -19.93 -25.49
C ILE A 78 -2.07 -20.13 -26.68
N ASN A 79 -1.90 -19.11 -27.51
CA ASN A 79 -1.02 -19.20 -28.67
C ASN A 79 0.45 -19.03 -28.23
N ASN A 80 1.23 -20.10 -28.33
CA ASN A 80 2.64 -20.11 -27.92
C ASN A 80 3.49 -19.01 -28.57
N GLN A 81 3.21 -18.65 -29.83
CA GLN A 81 3.96 -17.59 -30.51
C GLN A 81 3.64 -16.23 -29.91
N THR A 82 2.35 -15.92 -29.73
CA THR A 82 1.91 -14.67 -29.10
C THR A 82 2.35 -14.59 -27.64
N GLN A 83 2.31 -15.71 -26.90
CA GLN A 83 2.80 -15.80 -25.53
C GLN A 83 4.27 -15.39 -25.45
N LYS A 84 5.12 -15.95 -26.32
CA LYS A 84 6.55 -15.63 -26.35
C LYS A 84 6.80 -14.16 -26.67
N LEU A 85 6.12 -13.61 -27.69
CA LEU A 85 6.24 -12.19 -28.04
C LEU A 85 5.80 -11.27 -26.89
N LEU A 86 4.72 -11.64 -26.18
CA LEU A 86 4.25 -10.86 -25.03
C LEU A 86 5.22 -10.95 -23.85
N GLN A 87 5.83 -12.11 -23.62
CA GLN A 87 6.88 -12.28 -22.62
C GLN A 87 8.08 -11.38 -22.93
N GLU A 88 8.58 -11.41 -24.17
CA GLU A 88 9.70 -10.58 -24.63
C GLU A 88 9.40 -9.08 -24.48
N ALA A 89 8.22 -8.63 -24.92
CA ALA A 89 7.78 -7.25 -24.77
C ALA A 89 7.62 -6.82 -23.29
N THR A 90 7.17 -7.73 -22.42
CA THR A 90 7.04 -7.46 -20.98
C THR A 90 8.41 -7.28 -20.34
N MET A 91 9.37 -8.14 -20.70
CA MET A 91 10.75 -8.04 -20.25
C MET A 91 11.42 -6.75 -20.75
N SER A 92 11.24 -6.40 -22.03
CA SER A 92 11.71 -5.14 -22.61
C SER A 92 11.17 -3.92 -21.85
N SER A 93 9.87 -3.88 -21.57
CA SER A 93 9.24 -2.79 -20.83
C SER A 93 9.76 -2.64 -19.40
N LEU A 94 9.95 -3.77 -18.70
CA LEU A 94 10.35 -3.77 -17.30
C LEU A 94 11.83 -3.47 -17.11
N TRP A 95 12.69 -3.98 -17.99
CA TRP A 95 14.14 -3.97 -17.78
C TRP A 95 14.90 -3.02 -18.71
N CYS A 96 14.37 -2.76 -19.91
CA CYS A 96 15.03 -1.95 -20.94
C CYS A 96 14.20 -0.71 -21.33
N SER A 97 13.33 -0.25 -20.43
CA SER A 97 12.45 0.91 -20.66
C SER A 97 11.59 0.83 -21.94
N GLY A 98 11.35 -0.38 -22.46
CA GLY A 98 10.63 -0.63 -23.71
C GLY A 98 11.40 -0.29 -24.99
N SER A 99 12.71 -0.02 -24.91
CA SER A 99 13.56 0.39 -26.05
C SER A 99 14.77 -0.53 -26.24
N GLY A 100 14.55 -1.82 -26.08
CA GLY A 100 15.57 -2.85 -26.26
C GLY A 100 15.08 -4.22 -25.85
N ASP A 101 15.82 -5.25 -26.24
CA ASP A 101 15.51 -6.64 -25.91
C ASP A 101 16.36 -7.12 -24.72
N VAL A 102 15.76 -7.93 -23.84
CA VAL A 102 16.51 -8.59 -22.77
C VAL A 102 17.15 -9.87 -23.31
N ILE A 103 18.47 -9.95 -23.22
CA ILE A 103 19.26 -11.14 -23.58
C ILE A 103 20.00 -11.57 -22.32
N GLU A 104 19.61 -12.71 -21.75
CA GLU A 104 20.13 -13.18 -20.45
C GLU A 104 19.95 -12.09 -19.37
N ASP A 105 21.05 -11.52 -18.86
CA ASP A 105 21.06 -10.53 -17.78
C ASP A 105 21.35 -9.09 -18.27
N TRP A 106 21.28 -8.82 -19.57
CA TRP A 106 21.56 -7.49 -20.13
C TRP A 106 20.53 -7.04 -21.17
N CYS A 107 20.39 -5.72 -21.30
CA CYS A 107 19.54 -5.08 -22.30
C CYS A 107 20.34 -4.75 -23.56
N ARG A 108 19.89 -5.31 -24.69
CA ARG A 108 20.31 -4.88 -26.01
C ARG A 108 19.45 -3.72 -26.46
N CYS A 109 19.94 -2.50 -26.23
CA CYS A 109 19.21 -1.29 -26.61
C CYS A 109 19.03 -1.15 -28.13
N ASP A 110 17.86 -0.66 -28.52
CA ASP A 110 17.60 -0.19 -29.87
C ASP A 110 18.51 1.01 -30.19
N SER A 111 18.78 1.24 -31.48
CA SER A 111 19.66 2.34 -31.92
C SER A 111 19.16 3.72 -31.50
N SER A 112 17.86 3.87 -31.26
CA SER A 112 17.23 5.12 -30.78
C SER A 112 17.43 5.38 -29.29
N ALA A 113 17.87 4.38 -28.52
CA ALA A 113 18.03 4.47 -27.07
C ALA A 113 19.47 4.76 -26.63
N PHE A 114 20.33 5.23 -27.55
CA PHE A 114 21.67 5.68 -27.22
C PHE A 114 21.67 7.16 -26.81
N GLY A 115 22.41 7.46 -25.75
CA GLY A 115 22.59 8.82 -25.25
C GLY A 115 23.41 9.72 -26.20
N ALA A 116 23.52 10.99 -25.85
CA ALA A 116 24.31 11.95 -26.63
C ALA A 116 25.81 11.61 -26.68
N ASP A 117 26.30 10.82 -25.73
CA ASP A 117 27.65 10.26 -25.65
C ASP A 117 27.82 8.95 -26.45
N GLY A 118 26.74 8.43 -27.04
CA GLY A 118 26.75 7.17 -27.77
C GLY A 118 26.80 5.94 -26.86
N LEU A 119 26.48 6.07 -25.57
CA LEU A 119 26.34 4.94 -24.66
C LEU A 119 24.88 4.44 -24.61
N PRO A 120 24.64 3.13 -24.41
CA PRO A 120 23.29 2.59 -24.23
C PRO A 120 22.58 3.24 -23.03
N ALA A 121 21.35 3.71 -23.21
CA ALA A 121 20.53 4.37 -22.19
C ALA A 121 19.09 3.82 -22.13
N CYS A 122 18.88 2.62 -22.66
CA CYS A 122 17.80 1.75 -22.21
C CYS A 122 18.22 1.10 -20.87
#